data_AF-A0A967GAB8-F1
#
_entry.id   AF-A0A967GAB8-F1
#
_cell.length_a   1.000
_cell.length_b   1.000
_cell.length_c   1.000
_cell.angle_alpha   90.00
_cell.angle_beta   90.00
_cell.angle_gamma   90.00
#
_symmetry.space_group_name_H-M   'P 1'
#
loop_
_entity.id
_entity.type
_entity.pdbx_description
1 polymer ?
#
loop_
_entity_poly.entity_id
_entity_poly.type
_entity_poly.pdbx_seq_one_letter_code
_entity_poly.pdbx_strand_id
1 'polypeptide(L)' 'MRYLFRADKQRLIIDVVDDGVEFDPFLREEPDIESDIDGREIGGLGIHMIKSIMDDYFYKRIKGRNHLTLM' A
#
# COMPACT_ATOMS: atom_id res chain seq x y z
N MET A 1 -12.67 -1.16 -8.61
CA MET A 1 -11.21 -1.41 -8.54
C MET A 1 -10.57 -1.41 -9.95
N ARG A 2 -9.48 -0.67 -10.17
CA ARG A 2 -8.69 -0.59 -11.41
C ARG A 2 -7.20 -0.63 -11.07
N TYR A 3 -6.42 -1.33 -11.89
CA TYR A 3 -4.97 -1.40 -11.78
C TYR A 3 -4.31 -0.94 -13.09
N LEU A 4 -3.22 -0.19 -12.99
CA LEU A 4 -2.35 0.12 -14.12
C LEU A 4 -0.91 -0.21 -13.72
N PHE A 5 -0.24 -0.98 -14.58
CA PHE A 5 1.17 -1.35 -14.40
C PHE A 5 1.97 -0.72 -15.53
N ARG A 6 3.02 0.00 -15.18
CA ARG A 6 3.98 0.58 -16.12
C ARG A 6 5.36 0.11 -15.70
N ALA A 7 6.04 -0.62 -16.58
CA ALA A 7 7.37 -1.15 -16.28
C ALA A 7 8.34 -0.82 -17.40
N ASP A 8 9.58 -0.49 -17.03
CA ASP A 8 10.74 -0.45 -17.92
C ASP A 8 11.88 -1.31 -17.34
N LYS A 9 13.10 -1.16 -17.85
CA LYS A 9 14.26 -1.96 -17.39
C LYS A 9 14.68 -1.68 -15.95
N GLN A 10 14.27 -0.54 -15.37
CA GLN A 10 14.73 -0.05 -14.06
C GLN A 10 13.60 0.25 -13.10
N ARG A 11 12.38 0.52 -13.58
CA ARG A 11 11.26 0.96 -12.72
C ARG A 11 9.98 0.19 -12.99
N LEU A 12 9.23 -0.06 -11.91
CA LEU A 12 7.88 -0.58 -11.93
C LEU A 12 6.97 0.41 -11.20
N ILE A 13 6.01 0.98 -11.91
CA ILE A 13 5.00 1.87 -11.35
C ILE A 13 3.66 1.14 -11.34
N ILE A 14 3.04 1.07 -10.17
CA ILE A 14 1.73 0.46 -9.96
C ILE A 14 0.76 1.54 -9.51
N ASP A 15 -0.30 1.76 -10.27
CA ASP A 15 -1.43 2.58 -9.83
C ASP A 15 -2.61 1.70 -9.47
N VAL A 16 -3.12 1.86 -8.25
CA VAL A 16 -4.35 1.21 -7.78
C VAL A 16 -5.41 2.28 -7.56
N VAL A 17 -6.61 2.07 -8.11
CA VAL A 17 -7.75 2.95 -7.91
C VAL A 17 -8.98 2.16 -7.51
N ASP A 18 -9.56 2.49 -6.37
CA ASP A 18 -10.78 1.89 -5.87
C ASP A 18 -11.76 2.92 -5.32
N ASP A 19 -13.02 2.50 -5.22
CA ASP A 19 -14.16 3.26 -4.74
C ASP A 19 -14.58 2.83 -3.31
N GLY A 20 -13.67 2.19 -2.57
CA GLY A 20 -13.86 1.88 -1.17
C GLY A 20 -13.92 3.13 -0.29
N VAL A 21 -14.13 2.91 1.00
CA VAL A 21 -14.04 3.98 2.02
C VAL A 21 -12.65 4.64 1.93
N GLU A 22 -12.59 5.93 2.25
CA GLU A 22 -11.32 6.65 2.34
C GLU A 22 -10.35 5.91 3.25
N PHE A 23 -9.21 5.54 2.67
CA PHE A 23 -8.23 4.69 3.33
C PHE A 23 -6.84 5.06 2.82
N ASP A 24 -6.13 5.89 3.59
CA ASP A 24 -4.70 6.10 3.39
C ASP A 24 -3.93 4.95 4.06
N PRO A 25 -3.34 4.01 3.30
CA PRO A 25 -2.65 2.87 3.88
C PRO A 25 -1.39 3.28 4.67
N PHE A 26 -0.81 4.46 4.36
CA PHE A 26 0.48 4.86 4.90
C PHE A 26 0.39 5.59 6.25
N LEU A 27 -0.81 5.98 6.66
CA LEU A 27 -1.09 6.46 8.02
C LEU A 27 -1.17 5.33 9.06
N ARG A 28 -1.19 4.06 8.63
CA ARG A 28 -1.23 2.92 9.54
C ARG A 28 0.12 2.75 10.24
N GLU A 29 0.06 2.47 11.54
CA GLU A 29 1.22 2.08 12.35
C GLU A 29 1.89 0.80 11.80
N GLU A 30 3.21 0.71 11.98
CA GLU A 30 3.95 -0.49 11.61
C GLU A 30 3.46 -1.67 12.45
N PRO A 31 3.17 -2.83 11.83
CA PRO A 31 2.80 -4.01 12.59
C PRO A 31 4.00 -4.51 13.40
N ASP A 32 3.73 -5.15 14.53
CA ASP A 32 4.74 -5.93 15.23
C ASP A 32 5.16 -7.12 14.36
N ILE A 33 6.44 -7.16 13.97
CA ILE A 33 7.02 -8.26 13.18
C ILE A 33 7.95 -9.17 13.98
N GLU A 34 8.16 -8.87 15.26
CA GLU A 34 9.12 -9.56 16.12
C GLU A 34 8.44 -10.55 17.08
N SER A 35 7.20 -10.26 17.51
CA SER A 35 6.45 -11.18 18.36
C SER A 35 6.11 -12.50 17.67
N ASP A 36 5.97 -13.54 18.48
CA ASP A 36 5.48 -14.85 18.04
C ASP A 36 4.08 -14.75 17.41
N ILE A 37 3.75 -15.72 16.56
CA ILE A 37 2.51 -15.72 15.77
C ILE A 37 1.26 -15.66 16.65
N ASP A 38 1.31 -16.26 17.85
CA ASP A 38 0.21 -16.28 18.80
C ASP A 38 -0.01 -14.92 19.51
N GLY A 39 1.01 -14.05 19.52
CA GLY A 39 0.99 -12.74 20.19
C GLY A 39 0.82 -11.54 19.24
N ARG A 40 0.81 -11.78 17.93
CA ARG A 40 0.82 -10.72 16.92
C ARG A 40 -0.60 -10.27 16.53
N GLU A 41 -0.78 -8.97 16.34
CA GLU A 41 -2.04 -8.45 15.80
C GLU A 41 -2.29 -8.92 14.36
N ILE A 42 -3.55 -9.21 14.03
CA ILE A 42 -3.95 -9.60 12.68
C ILE A 42 -4.00 -8.37 11.78
N GLY A 43 -3.27 -8.43 10.66
CA GLY A 43 -3.32 -7.44 9.59
C GLY A 43 -2.12 -6.49 9.58
N GLY A 44 -2.13 -5.51 8.67
CA GLY A 44 -1.04 -4.54 8.52
C GLY A 44 0.19 -5.04 7.74
N LEU A 45 0.43 -6.36 7.67
CA LEU A 45 1.60 -6.93 6.99
C LEU A 45 1.70 -6.57 5.50
N GLY A 46 0.57 -6.50 4.77
CA GLY A 46 0.60 -6.09 3.36
C GLY A 46 1.10 -4.65 3.16
N ILE A 47 0.74 -3.75 4.08
CA ILE A 47 1.19 -2.35 4.05
C ILE A 47 2.68 -2.28 4.43
N HIS A 48 3.07 -3.02 5.46
CA HIS A 48 4.48 -3.14 5.86
C HIS A 48 5.36 -3.66 4.72
N MET A 49 4.89 -4.67 3.97
CA MET A 49 5.58 -5.16 2.79
C MET A 49 5.74 -4.07 1.74
N ILE A 50 4.66 -3.35 1.39
CA ILE A 50 4.71 -2.25 0.42
C ILE A 50 5.73 -1.19 0.85
N LYS A 51 5.71 -0.75 2.11
CA LYS A 51 6.66 0.23 2.66
C LYS A 51 8.11 -0.26 2.65
N SER A 52 8.32 -1.58 2.79
CA SER A 52 9.65 -2.18 2.84
C SER A 52 10.28 -2.44 1.47
N ILE A 53 9.47 -2.62 0.42
CA ILE A 53 9.95 -3.04 -0.90
C ILE A 53 9.88 -1.94 -1.96
N MET A 54 9.02 -0.93 -1.78
CA MET A 54 8.85 0.15 -2.75
C MET A 54 9.85 1.27 -2.45
N ASP A 55 10.40 1.88 -3.49
CA ASP A 55 11.27 3.04 -3.37
C ASP A 55 10.45 4.27 -2.93
N ASP A 56 9.27 4.44 -3.53
CA ASP A 56 8.36 5.55 -3.28
C ASP A 56 6.90 5.10 -3.29
N TYR A 57 6.06 5.80 -2.52
CA TYR A 57 4.63 5.55 -2.51
C TYR A 57 3.80 6.81 -2.22
N PHE A 58 2.63 6.91 -2.85
CA PHE A 58 1.76 8.07 -2.76
C PHE A 58 0.29 7.67 -2.64
N TYR A 59 -0.44 8.35 -1.78
CA TYR A 59 -1.89 8.24 -1.65
C TYR A 59 -2.57 9.59 -1.92
N LYS A 60 -3.74 9.54 -2.55
CA LYS A 60 -4.66 10.68 -2.67
C LYS A 60 -6.11 10.22 -2.80
N ARG A 61 -7.02 10.96 -2.18
CA ARG A 61 -8.47 10.80 -2.40
C ARG A 61 -8.93 11.76 -3.51
N ILE A 62 -9.42 11.23 -4.63
CA ILE A 62 -9.94 12.05 -5.75
C ILE A 62 -11.35 11.61 -6.09
N LYS A 63 -12.30 12.56 -6.06
CA LYS A 63 -13.71 12.33 -6.46
C LYS A 63 -14.32 11.07 -5.80
N GLY A 64 -14.05 10.88 -4.51
CA GLY A 64 -14.56 9.73 -3.74
C GLY A 64 -13.87 8.40 -4.04
N ARG A 65 -12.69 8.39 -4.66
CA ARG A 65 -11.89 7.19 -4.92
C ARG A 65 -10.52 7.28 -4.27
N ASN A 66 -10.02 6.16 -3.78
CA ASN A 66 -8.64 5.99 -3.35
C ASN A 66 -7.75 5.89 -4.60
N HIS A 67 -6.65 6.62 -4.62
CA HIS A 67 -5.63 6.52 -5.65
C HIS A 67 -4.29 6.27 -4.96
N LEU A 68 -3.73 5.09 -5.19
CA LEU A 68 -2.44 4.66 -4.70
C LEU A 68 -1.46 4.58 -5.88
N THR A 69 -0.29 5.19 -5.76
CA THR A 69 0.82 5.02 -6.71
C THR A 69 2.01 4.45 -5.95
N LEU A 70 2.55 3.34 -6.42
CA LEU A 70 3.72 2.65 -5.86
C LEU A 70 4.82 2.63 -6.92
N MET A 71 6.07 2.92 -6.54
CA MET A 71 7.22 3.03 -7.45
C MET A 71 8.47 2.38 -6.86
#